data_AF-A0A1W6K303-F1
#
_entry.id   AF-A0A1W6K303-F1
#
_cell.length_a   1.000
_cell.length_b   1.000
_cell.length_c   1.000
_cell.angle_alpha   90.00
_cell.angle_beta   90.00
_cell.angle_gamma   90.00
#
_symmetry.space_group_name_H-M   'P 1'
#
loop_
_entity.id
_entity.type
_entity.pdbx_description
1 polymer ?
#
loop_
_entity_poly.entity_id
_entity_poly.type
_entity_poly.pdbx_seq_one_letter_code
_entity_poly.pdbx_strand_id
1 'polypeptide(L)'
;MQVKIKSENIAPLLDIEKHGNIYLLKNIKRLDYGYSCKLKWLKTEFNTLVSVKANSIEIIEENGKFYITITFNGREASINLHCSSILTVALKPLVWRLAKNLEKYSGYINEIKTSISSNQKNASLLEIFETKPSVSLDLRGTTCPIPEIESKKLILKAKPYDTIEVLVDHPAAVLYTLPEVAKTFGCKYFVRNMGDYASFVFICGRKEDFQLDLSDVKNLMRDESSIAKLYLYFDKIEKQIKTETINQDVLSYEGLTLIVASPEGRGWLLTALEDSGKIISARLDYGNIKLYDEDAINMINNFNGLINIYYLKH
;
A
#
# COMPACT_ATOMS: atom_id res chain seq x y z
N MET A 1 19.17 -12.12 -7.53
CA MET A 1 19.70 -12.83 -8.72
C MET A 1 20.00 -11.81 -9.78
N GLN A 2 21.20 -11.84 -10.36
CA GLN A 2 21.55 -10.97 -11.48
C GLN A 2 21.37 -11.71 -12.81
N VAL A 3 20.90 -11.01 -13.83
CA VAL A 3 20.74 -11.54 -15.18
C VAL A 3 21.15 -10.50 -16.21
N LYS A 4 21.83 -10.95 -17.26
CA LYS A 4 22.16 -10.11 -18.41
C LYS A 4 20.93 -9.95 -19.29
N ILE A 5 20.62 -8.71 -19.64
CA ILE A 5 19.59 -8.38 -20.63
C ILE A 5 20.26 -7.96 -21.93
N LYS A 6 19.63 -8.29 -23.05
CA LYS A 6 20.19 -8.03 -24.38
C LYS A 6 19.95 -6.62 -24.89
N SER A 7 19.05 -5.89 -24.24
CA SER A 7 18.68 -4.52 -24.58
C SER A 7 19.37 -3.50 -23.66
N GLU A 8 19.83 -2.39 -24.24
CA GLU A 8 20.19 -1.18 -23.50
C GLU A 8 18.98 -0.28 -23.22
N ASN A 9 17.96 -0.34 -24.08
CA ASN A 9 16.72 0.40 -23.88
C ASN A 9 15.78 -0.42 -22.98
N ILE A 10 15.64 0.02 -21.73
CA ILE A 10 14.79 -0.64 -20.73
C ILE A 10 13.34 -0.15 -20.76
N ALA A 11 13.03 0.97 -21.44
CA ALA A 11 11.69 1.55 -21.43
C ALA A 11 10.59 0.55 -21.86
N PRO A 12 10.79 -0.31 -22.87
CA PRO A 12 9.82 -1.33 -23.21
C PRO A 12 9.65 -2.41 -22.12
N LEU A 13 10.71 -2.73 -21.36
CA LEU A 13 10.62 -3.68 -20.26
C LEU A 13 9.82 -3.12 -19.08
N LEU A 14 9.76 -1.79 -18.95
CA LEU A 14 8.97 -1.08 -17.94
C LEU A 14 7.48 -0.96 -18.33
N ASP A 15 7.12 -1.18 -19.60
CA ASP A 15 5.73 -1.13 -20.08
C ASP A 15 4.97 -2.41 -19.69
N ILE A 16 4.43 -2.40 -18.46
CA ILE A 16 3.69 -3.54 -17.89
C ILE A 16 2.44 -3.87 -18.72
N GLU A 17 1.75 -2.89 -19.30
CA GLU A 17 0.52 -3.13 -20.07
C GLU A 17 0.79 -4.03 -21.29
N LYS A 18 1.90 -3.79 -21.99
CA LYS A 18 2.27 -4.59 -23.17
C LYS A 18 3.08 -5.84 -22.82
N HIS A 19 3.93 -5.75 -21.79
CA HIS A 19 4.99 -6.72 -21.53
C HIS A 19 4.91 -7.39 -20.15
N GLY A 20 3.78 -7.25 -19.44
CA GLY A 20 3.56 -7.84 -18.11
C GLY A 20 3.71 -9.37 -18.07
N ASN A 21 3.51 -10.06 -19.20
CA ASN A 21 3.70 -11.51 -19.32
C ASN A 21 5.15 -11.96 -19.06
N ILE A 22 6.15 -11.11 -19.31
CA ILE A 22 7.57 -11.35 -18.97
C ILE A 22 7.70 -11.58 -17.46
N TYR A 23 6.93 -10.82 -16.69
CA TYR A 23 6.86 -10.86 -15.24
C TYR A 23 5.81 -11.84 -14.70
N LEU A 24 5.26 -12.70 -15.58
CA LEU A 24 4.20 -13.67 -15.27
C LEU A 24 2.89 -13.02 -14.78
N LEU A 25 2.69 -11.75 -15.11
CA LEU A 25 1.49 -10.98 -14.76
C LEU A 25 0.36 -11.24 -15.77
N LYS A 26 -0.87 -11.22 -15.27
CA LYS A 26 -2.12 -11.35 -16.01
C LYS A 26 -3.16 -10.38 -15.48
N ASN A 27 -4.24 -10.18 -16.24
CA ASN A 27 -5.38 -9.34 -15.87
C ASN A 27 -4.95 -7.94 -15.42
N ILE A 28 -4.07 -7.32 -16.22
CA ILE A 28 -3.44 -6.04 -15.89
C ILE A 28 -4.50 -4.95 -15.96
N LYS A 29 -4.75 -4.31 -14.82
CA LYS A 29 -5.64 -3.16 -14.69
C LYS A 29 -4.82 -1.95 -14.29
N ARG A 30 -4.77 -0.93 -15.14
CA ARG A 30 -4.14 0.35 -14.84
C ARG A 30 -4.90 1.08 -13.73
N LEU A 31 -4.16 1.71 -12.85
CA LEU A 31 -4.69 2.53 -11.75
C LEU A 31 -4.11 3.95 -11.85
N ASP A 32 -4.55 4.85 -10.96
CA ASP A 32 -4.04 6.23 -10.92
C ASP A 32 -2.53 6.26 -10.64
N TYR A 33 -2.03 5.28 -9.87
CA TYR A 33 -0.61 5.01 -9.68
C TYR A 33 -0.35 3.50 -9.63
N GLY A 34 0.47 3.01 -10.56
CA GLY A 34 0.78 1.58 -10.71
C GLY A 34 -0.34 0.76 -11.37
N TYR A 35 -0.36 -0.54 -11.07
CA TYR A 35 -1.25 -1.53 -11.67
C TYR A 35 -1.75 -2.54 -10.64
N SER A 36 -2.96 -3.04 -10.84
CA SER A 36 -3.47 -4.25 -10.17
C SER A 36 -3.40 -5.40 -11.15
N CYS A 37 -2.78 -6.51 -10.74
CA CYS A 37 -2.46 -7.64 -11.59
C CYS A 37 -2.64 -8.95 -10.82
N LYS A 38 -2.71 -10.06 -11.56
CA LYS A 38 -2.49 -11.41 -11.02
C LYS A 38 -1.14 -11.95 -11.43
N LEU A 39 -0.29 -12.32 -10.48
CA LEU A 39 0.93 -13.07 -10.76
C LEU A 39 0.60 -14.57 -10.82
N LYS A 40 0.83 -15.19 -11.98
CA LYS A 40 0.60 -16.63 -12.17
C LYS A 40 1.89 -17.42 -11.97
N TRP A 41 1.93 -18.23 -10.93
CA TRP A 41 3.03 -19.15 -10.66
C TRP A 41 2.53 -20.58 -10.55
N LEU A 42 2.94 -21.42 -11.49
CA LEU A 42 2.45 -22.80 -11.64
C LEU A 42 0.91 -22.86 -11.73
N LYS A 43 0.26 -23.53 -10.77
CA LYS A 43 -1.20 -23.63 -10.66
C LYS A 43 -1.82 -22.57 -9.75
N THR A 44 -1.00 -21.70 -9.15
CA THR A 44 -1.42 -20.69 -8.18
C THR A 44 -1.44 -19.32 -8.83
N GLU A 45 -2.41 -18.50 -8.45
CA GLU A 45 -2.49 -17.09 -8.80
C GLU A 45 -2.46 -16.25 -7.54
N PHE A 46 -1.68 -15.18 -7.56
CA PHE A 46 -1.56 -14.22 -6.47
C PHE A 46 -2.09 -12.87 -6.92
N ASN A 47 -2.93 -12.22 -6.13
CA ASN A 47 -3.30 -10.84 -6.36
C ASN A 47 -2.11 -9.96 -5.98
N THR A 48 -1.72 -9.09 -6.90
CA THR A 48 -0.49 -8.30 -6.78
C THR A 48 -0.73 -6.86 -7.21
N LEU A 49 -0.09 -5.93 -6.51
CA LEU A 49 0.08 -4.56 -6.95
C LEU A 49 1.46 -4.43 -7.59
N VAL A 50 1.52 -3.69 -8.69
CA VAL A 50 2.76 -3.44 -9.43
C VAL A 50 3.01 -1.95 -9.51
N SER A 51 4.21 -1.51 -9.11
CA SER A 51 4.68 -0.15 -9.34
C SER A 51 5.85 -0.18 -10.32
N VAL A 52 5.91 0.86 -11.16
CA VAL A 52 6.98 1.04 -12.14
C VAL A 52 7.65 2.36 -11.81
N LYS A 53 8.93 2.31 -11.51
CA LYS A 53 9.82 3.45 -11.29
C LYS A 53 10.74 3.60 -12.50
N ALA A 54 11.55 4.66 -12.54
CA ALA A 54 12.42 5.01 -13.66
C ALA A 54 13.31 3.86 -14.14
N ASN A 55 13.80 3.02 -13.23
CA ASN A 55 14.65 1.88 -13.54
C ASN A 55 14.26 0.60 -12.79
N SER A 56 13.04 0.51 -12.24
CA SER A 56 12.65 -0.69 -11.51
C SER A 56 11.17 -1.00 -11.59
N ILE A 57 10.86 -2.27 -11.38
CA ILE A 57 9.50 -2.78 -11.22
C ILE A 57 9.42 -3.43 -9.86
N GLU A 58 8.40 -3.07 -9.09
CA GLU A 58 8.12 -3.70 -7.80
C GLU A 58 6.79 -4.41 -7.88
N ILE A 59 6.75 -5.67 -7.45
CA ILE A 59 5.56 -6.52 -7.44
C ILE A 59 5.31 -6.95 -6.00
N ILE A 60 4.18 -6.52 -5.44
CA ILE A 60 3.82 -6.74 -4.04
C ILE A 60 2.58 -7.62 -4.00
N GLU A 61 2.61 -8.75 -3.30
CA GLU A 61 1.41 -9.55 -3.04
C GLU A 61 0.56 -8.91 -1.94
N GLU A 62 -0.75 -8.83 -2.15
CA GLU A 62 -1.66 -8.04 -1.29
C GLU A 62 -1.61 -8.45 0.19
N ASN A 63 -1.42 -9.73 0.50
CA ASN A 63 -1.32 -10.23 1.89
C ASN A 63 0.11 -10.24 2.43
N GLY A 64 1.07 -9.62 1.73
CA GLY A 64 2.47 -9.54 2.15
C GLY A 64 3.22 -10.88 2.05
N LYS A 65 2.70 -11.87 1.33
CA LYS A 65 3.36 -13.18 1.19
C LYS A 65 4.74 -13.05 0.54
N PHE A 66 4.86 -12.15 -0.41
CA PHE A 66 6.11 -11.83 -1.05
C PHE A 66 6.11 -10.43 -1.66
N TYR A 67 7.33 -9.96 -1.91
CA TYR A 67 7.67 -8.71 -2.55
C TYR A 67 8.85 -8.97 -3.50
N ILE A 68 8.72 -8.60 -4.76
CA ILE A 68 9.74 -8.79 -5.79
C ILE A 68 10.15 -7.42 -6.32
N THR A 69 11.44 -7.12 -6.24
CA THR A 69 12.04 -5.95 -6.88
C THR A 69 12.87 -6.38 -8.06
N ILE A 70 12.63 -5.77 -9.22
CA ILE A 70 13.43 -5.95 -10.43
C ILE A 70 14.04 -4.60 -10.76
N THR A 71 15.35 -4.46 -10.59
CA THR A 71 16.08 -3.22 -10.85
C THR A 71 16.95 -3.38 -12.08
N PHE A 72 16.87 -2.43 -13.01
CA PHE A 72 17.65 -2.41 -14.23
C PHE A 72 18.84 -1.46 -14.08
N ASN A 73 20.02 -1.93 -14.50
CA ASN A 73 21.25 -1.15 -14.55
C ASN A 73 21.98 -1.46 -15.86
N GLY A 74 21.80 -0.59 -16.85
CA GLY A 74 22.33 -0.82 -18.20
C GLY A 74 21.85 -2.15 -18.79
N ARG A 75 22.79 -3.05 -19.10
CA ARG A 75 22.51 -4.38 -19.67
C ARG A 75 22.33 -5.47 -18.61
N GLU A 76 22.09 -5.11 -17.36
CA GLU A 76 21.88 -6.05 -16.27
C GLU A 76 20.57 -5.75 -15.54
N ALA A 77 19.90 -6.81 -15.11
CA ALA A 77 18.75 -6.73 -14.22
C ALA A 77 19.03 -7.52 -12.94
N SER A 78 18.73 -6.91 -11.79
CA SER A 78 18.80 -7.53 -10.47
C SER A 78 17.39 -7.85 -9.99
N ILE A 79 17.11 -9.12 -9.72
CA ILE A 79 15.82 -9.59 -9.22
C ILE A 79 15.99 -10.02 -7.77
N ASN A 80 15.32 -9.32 -6.86
CA ASN A 80 15.31 -9.62 -5.43
C ASN A 80 13.91 -10.08 -5.03
N LEU A 81 13.83 -11.23 -4.36
CA LEU A 81 12.60 -11.77 -3.79
C LEU A 81 12.73 -11.72 -2.27
N HIS A 82 11.83 -10.99 -1.65
CA HIS A 82 11.56 -11.04 -0.22
C HIS A 82 10.26 -11.81 -0.05
N CYS A 83 10.23 -12.82 0.80
CA CYS A 83 9.03 -13.62 1.02
C CYS A 83 9.00 -14.15 2.44
N SER A 84 7.80 -14.48 2.92
CA SER A 84 7.66 -15.16 4.20
C SER A 84 8.40 -16.50 4.20
N SER A 85 8.89 -16.90 5.38
CA SER A 85 9.66 -18.12 5.58
C SER A 85 8.94 -19.36 5.00
N ILE A 86 7.63 -19.44 5.22
CA ILE A 86 6.73 -20.51 4.74
C ILE A 86 6.77 -20.68 3.22
N LEU A 87 6.92 -19.61 2.44
CA LEU A 87 6.84 -19.65 0.98
C LEU A 87 8.19 -19.66 0.28
N THR A 88 9.28 -19.61 1.04
CA THR A 88 10.63 -19.45 0.50
C THR A 88 11.00 -20.56 -0.48
N VAL A 89 10.71 -21.82 -0.17
CA VAL A 89 11.05 -22.97 -1.04
C VAL A 89 10.22 -22.95 -2.32
N ALA A 90 8.92 -22.62 -2.22
CA ALA A 90 7.99 -22.63 -3.34
C ALA A 90 8.22 -21.46 -4.32
N LEU A 91 8.68 -20.31 -3.82
CA LEU A 91 8.86 -19.08 -4.60
C LEU A 91 10.30 -18.83 -5.07
N LYS A 92 11.32 -19.46 -4.48
CA LYS A 92 12.70 -19.34 -4.99
C LYS A 92 12.84 -19.63 -6.51
N PRO A 93 12.22 -20.68 -7.08
CA PRO A 93 12.31 -20.94 -8.51
C PRO A 93 11.59 -19.90 -9.39
N LEU A 94 10.68 -19.09 -8.82
CA LEU A 94 10.04 -17.96 -9.51
C LEU A 94 11.09 -16.96 -9.99
N VAL A 95 12.07 -16.64 -9.16
CA VAL A 95 13.16 -15.70 -9.48
C VAL A 95 13.93 -16.16 -10.71
N TRP A 96 14.24 -17.46 -10.78
CA TRP A 96 14.92 -18.03 -11.93
C TRP A 96 14.05 -18.02 -13.19
N ARG A 97 12.74 -18.25 -13.06
CA ARG A 97 11.81 -18.14 -14.19
C ARG A 97 11.75 -16.72 -14.73
N LEU A 98 11.68 -15.71 -13.85
CA LEU A 98 11.70 -14.30 -14.21
C LEU A 98 13.01 -13.92 -14.90
N ALA A 99 14.15 -14.37 -14.36
CA ALA A 99 15.46 -14.16 -14.97
C ALA A 99 15.52 -14.72 -16.40
N LYS A 100 15.07 -15.97 -16.60
CA LYS A 100 15.01 -16.58 -17.93
C LYS A 100 14.09 -15.85 -18.89
N ASN A 101 12.96 -15.35 -18.41
CA ASN A 101 12.07 -14.53 -19.23
C ASN A 101 12.75 -13.23 -19.66
N LEU A 102 13.37 -12.51 -18.73
CA LEU A 102 14.08 -11.26 -19.04
C LEU A 102 15.23 -11.48 -20.03
N GLU A 103 16.06 -12.50 -19.83
CA GLU A 103 17.16 -12.84 -20.75
C GLU A 103 16.64 -13.18 -22.16
N LYS A 104 15.56 -13.96 -22.24
CA LYS A 104 14.96 -14.37 -23.52
C LYS A 104 14.28 -13.20 -24.22
N TYR A 105 13.39 -12.49 -23.53
CA TYR A 105 12.47 -11.54 -24.14
C TYR A 105 13.07 -10.14 -24.34
N SER A 106 14.10 -9.74 -23.56
CA SER A 106 14.76 -8.44 -23.74
C SER A 106 15.35 -8.23 -25.13
N GLY A 107 15.74 -9.29 -25.84
CA GLY A 107 16.26 -9.18 -27.21
C GLY A 107 15.19 -8.91 -28.28
N TYR A 108 13.96 -9.39 -28.07
CA TYR A 108 12.89 -9.27 -29.08
C TYR A 108 12.17 -7.92 -29.02
N ILE A 109 12.20 -7.28 -27.86
CA ILE A 109 11.40 -6.07 -27.61
C ILE A 109 12.09 -4.81 -28.21
N ASN A 110 13.38 -4.90 -28.53
CA ASN A 110 14.13 -3.82 -29.18
C ASN A 110 13.66 -3.47 -30.61
N GLU A 111 12.98 -4.39 -31.30
CA GLU A 111 12.50 -4.14 -32.66
C GLU A 111 11.23 -3.28 -32.70
N ILE A 112 10.59 -3.08 -31.55
CA ILE A 112 9.35 -2.31 -31.45
C ILE A 112 9.72 -0.87 -31.07
N LYS A 113 9.58 0.05 -32.04
CA LYS A 113 9.52 1.48 -31.75
C LYS A 113 8.31 1.76 -30.87
N THR A 114 8.48 1.69 -29.56
CA THR A 114 7.48 2.26 -28.64
C THR A 114 7.59 3.76 -28.75
N SER A 115 6.65 4.37 -29.47
CA SER A 115 6.23 5.71 -29.14
C SER A 115 5.83 5.69 -27.67
N ILE A 116 6.57 6.42 -26.86
CA ILE A 116 6.09 6.84 -25.55
C ILE A 116 4.85 7.68 -25.86
N SER A 117 3.67 7.05 -25.88
CA SER A 117 2.44 7.80 -25.90
C SER A 117 2.34 8.44 -24.52
N SER A 118 2.77 9.69 -24.45
CA SER A 118 2.39 10.63 -23.42
C SER A 118 0.88 10.85 -23.51
N ASN A 119 0.09 9.83 -23.19
CA ASN A 119 -1.35 9.96 -22.98
C ASN A 119 -1.56 10.26 -21.49
N GLN A 120 -1.02 11.41 -21.07
CA GLN A 120 -1.47 12.13 -19.89
C GLN A 120 -2.27 13.33 -20.40
N LYS A 121 -3.51 13.07 -20.79
CA LYS A 121 -4.54 14.12 -20.86
C LYS A 121 -5.87 13.50 -20.49
N ASN A 122 -6.08 13.39 -19.19
CA ASN A 122 -7.41 13.56 -18.61
C ASN A 122 -7.20 14.45 -17.39
N ALA A 123 -6.88 15.72 -17.65
CA ALA A 123 -6.96 16.73 -16.63
C ALA A 123 -8.42 16.79 -16.18
N SER A 124 -8.69 16.27 -14.99
CA SER A 124 -9.99 16.42 -14.37
C SER A 124 -10.25 17.93 -14.16
N LEU A 125 -11.51 18.37 -14.17
CA LEU A 125 -11.90 19.75 -13.85
C LEU A 125 -11.28 20.28 -12.52
N LEU A 126 -10.79 19.39 -11.65
CA LEU A 126 -10.10 19.71 -10.39
C LEU A 126 -8.65 20.20 -10.59
N GLU A 127 -7.95 19.81 -11.66
CA GLU A 127 -6.58 20.30 -11.95
C GLU A 127 -6.56 21.78 -12.34
N ILE A 128 -7.66 22.30 -12.90
CA ILE A 128 -7.81 23.71 -13.28
C ILE A 128 -7.96 24.60 -12.04
N PHE A 129 -8.41 24.05 -10.91
CA PHE A 129 -8.42 24.73 -9.61
C PHE A 129 -7.10 24.47 -8.86
N GLU A 130 -5.99 24.66 -9.57
CA GLU A 130 -4.61 24.49 -9.09
C GLU A 130 -4.30 25.45 -7.93
N THR A 131 -4.87 25.12 -6.78
CA THR A 131 -4.52 25.72 -5.51
C THR A 131 -3.21 25.10 -5.10
N LYS A 132 -2.17 25.94 -4.99
CA LYS A 132 -0.91 25.55 -4.39
C LYS A 132 -1.23 24.89 -3.04
N PRO A 133 -0.80 23.64 -2.80
CA PRO A 133 -1.12 22.96 -1.55
C PRO A 133 -0.67 23.83 -0.37
N SER A 134 -1.59 24.07 0.56
CA SER A 134 -1.31 24.83 1.79
C SER A 134 -0.20 24.16 2.59
N VAL A 135 -0.17 22.83 2.59
CA VAL A 135 0.87 22.01 3.22
C VAL A 135 1.20 20.80 2.33
N SER A 136 2.47 20.42 2.28
CA SER A 136 2.95 19.19 1.62
C SER A 136 3.63 18.29 2.64
N LEU A 137 3.37 16.99 2.56
CA LEU A 137 3.88 15.95 3.45
C LEU A 137 4.54 14.85 2.63
N ASP A 138 5.83 14.61 2.88
CA ASP A 138 6.59 13.60 2.18
C ASP A 138 6.63 12.29 2.96
N LEU A 139 6.00 11.26 2.41
CA LEU A 139 5.90 9.90 2.98
C LEU A 139 6.50 8.86 2.03
N ARG A 140 7.35 9.27 1.08
CA ARG A 140 8.07 8.34 0.20
C ARG A 140 9.00 7.46 1.02
N GLY A 141 9.07 6.17 0.67
CA GLY A 141 9.85 5.17 1.40
C GLY A 141 9.21 4.70 2.71
N THR A 142 8.05 5.25 3.09
CA THR A 142 7.28 4.75 4.23
C THR A 142 6.33 3.64 3.79
N THR A 143 6.04 2.73 4.72
CA THR A 143 5.09 1.64 4.49
C THR A 143 3.87 1.80 5.38
N CYS A 144 2.78 1.15 5.00
CA CYS A 144 1.56 1.08 5.78
C CYS A 144 1.79 0.65 7.24
N PRO A 145 0.99 1.16 8.22
CA PRO A 145 0.02 2.29 8.22
C PRO A 145 0.56 3.73 8.26
N ILE A 146 1.86 4.01 8.12
CA ILE A 146 2.38 5.39 8.27
C ILE A 146 1.66 6.41 7.36
N PRO A 147 1.47 6.14 6.05
CA PRO A 147 0.72 7.04 5.16
C PRO A 147 -0.69 7.36 5.63
N GLU A 148 -1.35 6.40 6.31
CA GLU A 148 -2.68 6.61 6.85
C GLU A 148 -2.63 7.59 8.02
N ILE A 149 -1.84 7.26 9.05
CA ILE A 149 -1.79 7.98 10.33
C ILE A 149 -1.41 9.45 10.10
N GLU A 150 -0.32 9.69 9.36
CA GLU A 150 0.20 11.05 9.17
C GLU A 150 -0.74 11.91 8.30
N SER A 151 -1.37 11.32 7.28
CA SER A 151 -2.37 12.02 6.47
C SER A 151 -3.59 12.44 7.30
N LYS A 152 -4.10 11.54 8.18
CA LYS A 152 -5.22 11.85 9.08
C LYS A 152 -4.88 13.02 10.00
N LYS A 153 -3.71 12.97 10.65
CA LYS A 153 -3.24 14.06 11.54
C LYS A 153 -3.19 15.39 10.81
N LEU A 154 -2.70 15.41 9.58
CA LEU A 154 -2.54 16.63 8.82
C LEU A 154 -3.90 17.23 8.40
N ILE A 155 -4.83 16.40 7.92
CA ILE A 155 -6.21 16.80 7.60
C ILE A 155 -6.89 17.42 8.84
N LEU A 156 -6.66 16.84 10.02
CA LEU A 156 -7.23 17.31 11.27
C LEU A 156 -6.58 18.56 11.84
N LYS A 157 -5.40 18.94 11.37
CA LYS A 157 -4.79 20.25 11.65
C LYS A 157 -5.14 21.32 10.61
N ALA A 158 -5.53 20.92 9.39
CA ALA A 158 -5.81 21.83 8.30
C ALA A 158 -7.09 22.66 8.50
N LYS A 159 -7.21 23.82 7.87
CA LYS A 159 -8.45 24.60 7.91
C LYS A 159 -9.47 23.99 6.94
N PRO A 160 -10.78 24.24 7.13
CA PRO A 160 -11.77 23.91 6.12
C PRO A 160 -11.36 24.43 4.74
N TYR A 161 -11.48 23.59 3.72
CA TYR A 161 -11.10 23.87 2.32
C TYR A 161 -9.59 24.03 2.05
N ASP A 162 -8.73 23.78 3.03
CA ASP A 162 -7.29 23.68 2.76
C ASP A 162 -6.99 22.50 1.82
N THR A 163 -5.96 22.69 1.02
CA THR A 163 -5.39 21.64 0.19
C THR A 163 -4.12 21.09 0.81
N ILE A 164 -4.04 19.76 0.91
CA ILE A 164 -2.93 19.05 1.51
C ILE A 164 -2.38 18.09 0.48
N GLU A 165 -1.09 18.18 0.20
CA GLU A 165 -0.39 17.25 -0.68
C GLU A 165 0.34 16.19 0.14
N VAL A 166 0.20 14.93 -0.25
CA VAL A 166 0.90 13.80 0.36
C VAL A 166 1.67 13.05 -0.74
N LEU A 167 2.99 12.98 -0.61
CA LEU A 167 3.87 12.30 -1.55
C LEU A 167 4.10 10.85 -1.09
N VAL A 168 3.80 9.88 -1.94
CA VAL A 168 3.93 8.44 -1.63
C VAL A 168 4.50 7.68 -2.83
N ASP A 169 5.33 6.68 -2.61
CA ASP A 169 5.97 5.90 -3.68
C ASP A 169 5.43 4.47 -3.81
N HIS A 170 4.47 4.06 -2.98
CA HIS A 170 3.83 2.75 -3.05
C HIS A 170 2.35 2.81 -3.50
N PRO A 171 1.90 1.89 -4.38
CA PRO A 171 0.53 1.88 -4.92
C PRO A 171 -0.53 1.61 -3.85
N ALA A 172 -0.23 0.82 -2.83
CA ALA A 172 -1.15 0.55 -1.73
C ALA A 172 -1.65 1.83 -1.02
N ALA A 173 -0.83 2.88 -0.88
CA ALA A 173 -1.30 4.18 -0.35
C ALA A 173 -2.38 4.76 -1.24
N VAL A 174 -2.06 4.88 -2.53
CA VAL A 174 -2.83 5.66 -3.48
C VAL A 174 -4.18 5.02 -3.76
N LEU A 175 -4.25 3.69 -3.71
CA LEU A 175 -5.44 2.92 -4.10
C LEU A 175 -6.43 2.70 -2.97
N TYR A 176 -5.90 2.44 -1.78
CA TYR A 176 -6.70 2.01 -0.65
C TYR A 176 -6.63 3.04 0.47
N THR A 177 -5.41 3.30 0.94
CA THR A 177 -5.18 4.04 2.19
C THR A 177 -5.66 5.50 2.13
N LEU A 178 -5.14 6.28 1.19
CA LEU A 178 -5.42 7.71 1.09
C LEU A 178 -6.85 8.00 0.58
N PRO A 179 -7.42 7.22 -0.36
CA PRO A 179 -8.84 7.33 -0.70
C PRO A 179 -9.77 7.07 0.48
N GLU A 180 -9.48 6.06 1.30
CA GLU A 180 -10.26 5.74 2.49
C GLU A 180 -10.18 6.89 3.52
N VAL A 181 -8.97 7.41 3.77
CA VAL A 181 -8.77 8.62 4.58
C VAL A 181 -9.61 9.78 4.04
N ALA A 182 -9.57 10.03 2.73
CA ALA A 182 -10.32 11.14 2.15
C ALA A 182 -11.82 10.97 2.37
N LYS A 183 -12.34 9.76 2.17
CA LYS A 183 -13.75 9.43 2.42
C LYS A 183 -14.13 9.64 3.88
N THR A 184 -13.33 9.13 4.82
CA THR A 184 -13.51 9.27 6.27
C THR A 184 -13.62 10.73 6.72
N PHE A 185 -12.83 11.64 6.13
CA PHE A 185 -12.84 13.07 6.48
C PHE A 185 -13.70 13.94 5.56
N GLY A 186 -14.54 13.32 4.72
CA GLY A 186 -15.35 14.06 3.74
C GLY A 186 -14.51 14.92 2.79
N CYS A 187 -13.24 14.59 2.61
CA CYS A 187 -12.33 15.28 1.71
C CYS A 187 -12.60 14.84 0.27
N LYS A 188 -12.46 15.77 -0.67
CA LYS A 188 -12.24 15.40 -2.08
C LYS A 188 -10.76 15.14 -2.28
N TYR A 189 -10.41 14.37 -3.30
CA TYR A 189 -9.01 14.16 -3.63
C TYR A 189 -8.80 14.00 -5.14
N PHE A 190 -7.55 14.19 -5.55
CA PHE A 190 -7.05 13.80 -6.87
C PHE A 190 -5.61 13.30 -6.74
N VAL A 191 -5.16 12.51 -7.71
CA VAL A 191 -3.84 11.89 -7.71
C VAL A 191 -3.07 12.33 -8.95
N ARG A 192 -1.82 12.73 -8.76
CA ARG A 192 -0.86 13.02 -9.83
C ARG A 192 0.21 11.94 -9.84
N ASN A 193 0.43 11.34 -11.00
CA ASN A 193 1.55 10.42 -11.21
C ASN A 193 2.80 11.23 -11.58
N MET A 194 3.80 11.23 -10.70
CA MET A 194 5.06 11.97 -10.85
C MET A 194 6.19 11.10 -11.42
N GLY A 195 5.87 9.93 -11.97
CA GLY A 195 6.84 8.93 -12.43
C GLY A 195 7.23 7.98 -11.31
N ASP A 196 8.17 8.41 -10.45
CA ASP A 196 8.76 7.56 -9.40
C ASP A 196 7.97 7.54 -8.09
N TYR A 197 6.99 8.43 -7.98
CA TYR A 197 6.09 8.57 -6.85
C TYR A 197 4.76 9.17 -7.30
N ALA A 198 3.76 9.13 -6.43
CA ALA A 198 2.49 9.81 -6.59
C ALA A 198 2.39 11.02 -5.66
N SER A 199 1.78 12.08 -6.16
CA SER A 199 1.29 13.21 -5.37
C SER A 199 -0.21 13.05 -5.17
N PHE A 200 -0.63 12.69 -3.97
CA PHE A 200 -2.04 12.58 -3.58
C PHE A 200 -2.48 13.89 -2.91
N VAL A 201 -3.43 14.60 -3.50
CA VAL A 201 -3.88 15.90 -2.99
C VAL A 201 -5.27 15.76 -2.38
N PHE A 202 -5.40 16.06 -1.09
CA PHE A 202 -6.66 16.21 -0.39
C PHE A 202 -7.16 17.65 -0.50
N ILE A 203 -8.48 17.81 -0.64
CA ILE A 203 -9.20 19.07 -0.50
C ILE A 203 -10.12 18.88 0.72
N CYS A 204 -9.77 19.50 1.84
CA CYS A 204 -10.46 19.29 3.11
C CYS A 204 -11.88 19.85 3.09
N GLY A 205 -12.84 19.08 3.60
CA GLY A 205 -14.21 19.55 3.80
C GLY A 205 -14.35 20.49 5.01
N ARG A 206 -15.60 20.82 5.37
CA ARG A 206 -15.90 21.46 6.65
C ARG A 206 -15.61 20.49 7.80
N LYS A 207 -15.09 21.01 8.91
CA LYS A 207 -14.86 20.26 10.14
C LYS A 207 -16.08 20.35 11.04
N GLU A 208 -16.51 19.21 11.55
CA GLU A 208 -17.44 19.14 12.69
C GLU A 208 -16.63 19.15 14.00
N ASP A 209 -17.23 19.69 15.07
CA ASP A 209 -16.59 19.75 16.38
C ASP A 209 -16.35 18.35 16.96
N PHE A 210 -15.20 18.18 17.62
CA PHE A 210 -14.62 16.89 17.98
C PHE A 210 -14.75 16.59 19.48
N GLN A 211 -15.44 15.50 19.82
CA GLN A 211 -15.34 14.83 21.12
C GLN A 211 -15.16 13.33 20.90
N LEU A 212 -14.21 12.73 21.65
CA LEU A 212 -13.99 11.29 21.68
C LEU A 212 -14.38 10.76 23.06
N ASP A 213 -15.29 9.77 23.07
CA ASP A 213 -15.66 9.03 24.26
C ASP A 213 -15.22 7.57 24.11
N LEU A 214 -14.19 7.18 24.84
CA LEU A 214 -13.65 5.82 24.81
C LEU A 214 -14.59 4.79 25.46
N SER A 215 -15.57 5.22 26.26
CA SER A 215 -16.59 4.32 26.81
C SER A 215 -17.45 3.68 25.70
N ASP A 216 -17.54 4.33 24.54
CA ASP A 216 -18.29 3.87 23.37
C ASP A 216 -17.39 3.33 22.24
N VAL A 217 -16.16 2.88 22.57
CA VAL A 217 -15.17 2.47 21.56
C VAL A 217 -15.67 1.40 20.59
N LYS A 218 -16.58 0.51 21.02
CA LYS A 218 -17.15 -0.52 20.15
C LYS A 218 -17.94 0.08 18.99
N ASN A 219 -18.69 1.16 19.23
CA ASN A 219 -19.40 1.86 18.17
C ASN A 219 -18.44 2.72 17.34
N LEU A 220 -17.44 3.34 17.99
CA LEU A 220 -16.39 4.07 17.28
C LEU A 220 -15.62 3.20 16.28
N MET A 221 -15.33 1.94 16.62
CA MET A 221 -14.68 0.98 15.72
C MET A 221 -15.60 0.53 14.57
N ARG A 222 -16.91 0.56 14.73
CA ARG A 222 -17.87 0.15 13.68
C ARG A 222 -18.05 1.19 12.59
N ASP A 223 -17.82 2.45 12.91
CA ASP A 223 -17.95 3.57 11.98
C ASP A 223 -16.60 4.01 11.38
N GLU A 224 -16.50 4.06 10.05
CA GLU A 224 -15.29 4.50 9.32
C GLU A 224 -14.88 5.93 9.69
N SER A 225 -15.85 6.82 9.88
CA SER A 225 -15.56 8.22 10.22
C SER A 225 -15.01 8.36 11.65
N SER A 226 -15.42 7.46 12.53
CA SER A 226 -15.07 7.48 13.96
C SER A 226 -13.74 6.81 14.28
N ILE A 227 -13.28 5.82 13.52
CA ILE A 227 -11.92 5.24 13.68
C ILE A 227 -10.83 6.29 13.51
N ALA A 228 -11.05 7.23 12.59
CA ALA A 228 -10.16 8.38 12.41
C ALA A 228 -9.90 9.14 13.71
N LYS A 229 -10.90 9.21 14.59
CA LYS A 229 -10.80 9.84 15.90
C LYS A 229 -9.92 9.04 16.87
N LEU A 230 -9.89 7.72 16.75
CA LEU A 230 -8.98 6.88 17.52
C LEU A 230 -7.53 7.10 17.10
N TYR A 231 -7.24 7.15 15.80
CA TYR A 231 -5.88 7.45 15.31
C TYR A 231 -5.37 8.84 15.69
N LEU A 232 -6.28 9.77 15.97
CA LEU A 232 -5.93 11.08 16.51
C LEU A 232 -5.62 11.06 18.00
N TYR A 233 -6.38 10.29 18.75
CA TYR A 233 -6.18 10.21 20.18
C TYR A 233 -4.90 9.44 20.48
N PHE A 234 -4.68 8.31 19.81
CA PHE A 234 -3.45 7.55 19.88
C PHE A 234 -2.49 8.01 18.77
N ASP A 235 -1.89 9.19 18.93
CA ASP A 235 -1.12 9.84 17.87
C ASP A 235 0.38 9.49 17.89
N LYS A 236 0.88 8.88 18.96
CA LYS A 236 2.30 8.57 19.13
C LYS A 236 2.57 7.11 18.86
N ILE A 237 3.35 6.83 17.82
CA ILE A 237 3.90 5.48 17.59
C ILE A 237 4.99 5.24 18.63
N GLU A 238 4.71 4.36 19.58
CA GLU A 238 5.66 4.00 20.62
C GLU A 238 6.56 2.84 20.18
N LYS A 239 6.00 1.89 19.44
CA LYS A 239 6.72 0.71 18.94
C LYS A 239 6.21 0.29 17.58
N GLN A 240 7.12 -0.25 16.79
CA GLN A 240 6.83 -0.93 15.53
C GLN A 240 7.54 -2.28 15.54
N ILE A 241 6.85 -3.32 15.08
CA ILE A 241 7.45 -4.64 14.84
C ILE A 241 7.06 -5.16 13.46
N LYS A 242 7.87 -6.10 12.95
CA LYS A 242 7.56 -6.92 11.79
C LYS A 242 7.43 -8.38 12.21
N THR A 243 6.39 -9.05 11.73
CA THR A 243 6.13 -10.47 12.01
C THR A 243 5.59 -11.17 10.77
N GLU A 244 5.61 -12.50 10.76
CA GLU A 244 5.01 -13.31 9.70
C GLU A 244 3.59 -13.81 10.03
N THR A 245 3.25 -13.79 11.32
CA THR A 245 1.99 -14.26 11.87
C THR A 245 1.51 -13.34 12.98
N ILE A 246 0.19 -13.32 13.19
CA ILE A 246 -0.44 -12.63 14.33
C ILE A 246 -0.87 -13.69 15.35
N ASN A 247 -0.54 -13.41 16.61
CA ASN A 247 -0.91 -14.21 17.78
C ASN A 247 -1.27 -13.26 18.93
N GLN A 248 -1.74 -13.80 20.06
CA GLN A 248 -2.14 -12.99 21.20
C GLN A 248 -0.99 -12.17 21.78
N ASP A 249 0.24 -12.67 21.73
CA ASP A 249 1.41 -12.00 22.30
C ASP A 249 1.73 -10.70 21.55
N VAL A 250 1.59 -10.68 20.23
CA VAL A 250 1.80 -9.44 19.44
C VAL A 250 0.60 -8.49 19.52
N LEU A 251 -0.55 -8.95 19.98
CA LEU A 251 -1.75 -8.13 20.22
C LEU A 251 -1.90 -7.70 21.69
N SER A 252 -0.85 -7.85 22.49
CA SER A 252 -0.80 -7.47 23.90
C SER A 252 0.28 -6.42 24.12
N TYR A 253 -0.04 -5.34 24.82
CA TYR A 253 0.90 -4.26 25.10
C TYR A 253 0.59 -3.58 26.44
N GLU A 254 1.59 -2.93 27.05
CA GLU A 254 1.42 -2.39 28.40
C GLU A 254 0.47 -1.19 28.42
N GLY A 255 -0.62 -1.27 29.18
CA GLY A 255 -1.61 -0.19 29.34
C GLY A 255 -2.47 0.05 28.09
N LEU A 256 -3.30 1.09 28.11
CA LEU A 256 -4.22 1.40 27.01
C LEU A 256 -3.47 1.70 25.70
N THR A 257 -3.66 0.87 24.68
CA THR A 257 -2.89 0.89 23.43
C THR A 257 -3.80 0.71 22.23
N LEU A 258 -3.61 1.53 21.19
CA LEU A 258 -4.20 1.28 19.88
C LEU A 258 -3.19 0.49 19.03
N ILE A 259 -3.52 -0.76 18.72
CA ILE A 259 -2.72 -1.65 17.90
C ILE A 259 -3.26 -1.58 16.47
N VAL A 260 -2.35 -1.36 15.52
CA VAL A 260 -2.67 -1.23 14.11
C VAL A 260 -1.78 -2.17 13.33
N ALA A 261 -2.37 -3.12 12.62
CA ALA A 261 -1.63 -4.13 11.87
C ALA A 261 -2.09 -4.19 10.42
N SER A 262 -1.14 -4.41 9.51
CA SER A 262 -1.43 -4.60 8.09
C SER A 262 -0.26 -5.31 7.39
N PRO A 263 -0.52 -6.10 6.34
CA PRO A 263 0.52 -6.65 5.50
C PRO A 263 1.11 -5.56 4.60
N GLU A 264 2.34 -5.75 4.12
CA GLU A 264 3.00 -4.79 3.21
C GLU A 264 2.17 -4.49 1.94
N GLY A 265 1.41 -5.47 1.45
CA GLY A 265 0.51 -5.31 0.29
C GLY A 265 -0.88 -4.75 0.58
N ARG A 266 -1.23 -4.47 1.85
CA ARG A 266 -2.50 -3.87 2.28
C ARG A 266 -3.79 -4.62 1.91
N GLY A 267 -3.73 -5.94 1.79
CA GLY A 267 -4.91 -6.79 1.60
C GLY A 267 -5.91 -6.76 2.77
N TRP A 268 -5.45 -6.38 3.96
CA TRP A 268 -6.28 -6.15 5.13
C TRP A 268 -5.70 -5.08 6.07
N LEU A 269 -6.54 -4.56 6.96
CA LEU A 269 -6.16 -3.64 8.04
C LEU A 269 -6.87 -4.05 9.33
N LEU A 270 -6.08 -4.29 10.38
CA LEU A 270 -6.57 -4.49 11.74
C LEU A 270 -6.39 -3.20 12.53
N THR A 271 -7.44 -2.76 13.20
CA THR A 271 -7.41 -1.73 14.25
C THR A 271 -7.96 -2.36 15.53
N ALA A 272 -7.17 -2.42 16.59
CA ALA A 272 -7.58 -3.00 17.87
C ALA A 272 -7.23 -2.06 19.02
N LEU A 273 -8.18 -1.83 19.93
CA LEU A 273 -7.90 -1.18 21.21
C LEU A 273 -7.71 -2.27 22.25
N GLU A 274 -6.58 -2.23 22.94
CA GLU A 274 -6.19 -3.16 23.98
C GLU A 274 -5.84 -2.41 25.26
N ASP A 275 -6.09 -3.06 26.40
CA ASP A 275 -5.64 -2.60 27.70
C ASP A 275 -5.18 -3.80 28.53
N SER A 276 -3.90 -3.78 28.92
CA SER A 276 -3.33 -4.67 29.93
C SER A 276 -3.54 -6.17 29.62
N GLY A 277 -3.31 -6.56 28.37
CA GLY A 277 -3.41 -7.92 27.84
C GLY A 277 -4.79 -8.30 27.30
N LYS A 278 -5.78 -7.40 27.36
CA LYS A 278 -7.16 -7.67 26.92
C LYS A 278 -7.59 -6.74 25.79
N ILE A 279 -7.99 -7.32 24.66
CA ILE A 279 -8.61 -6.58 23.56
C ILE A 279 -9.99 -6.10 23.99
N ILE A 280 -10.18 -4.78 24.02
CA ILE A 280 -11.44 -4.10 24.36
C ILE A 280 -12.37 -4.12 23.14
N SER A 281 -11.83 -3.81 21.96
CA SER A 281 -12.55 -3.90 20.69
C SER A 281 -11.57 -4.02 19.53
N ALA A 282 -11.99 -4.69 18.47
CA ALA A 282 -11.21 -4.83 17.25
C ALA A 282 -12.08 -4.66 16.01
N ARG A 283 -11.47 -4.18 14.94
CA ARG A 283 -12.02 -4.21 13.59
C ARG A 283 -10.97 -4.70 12.62
N LEU A 284 -11.40 -5.59 11.73
CA LEU A 284 -10.63 -6.05 10.60
C LEU A 284 -11.35 -5.68 9.31
N ASP A 285 -10.72 -4.84 8.50
CA ASP A 285 -11.12 -4.55 7.13
C ASP A 285 -10.38 -5.51 6.18
N TYR A 286 -11.12 -6.34 5.45
CA TYR A 286 -10.56 -7.33 4.50
C TYR A 286 -11.39 -7.35 3.22
N GLY A 287 -10.85 -6.81 2.13
CA GLY A 287 -11.60 -6.61 0.89
C GLY A 287 -12.86 -5.77 1.13
N ASN A 288 -14.04 -6.34 0.85
CA ASN A 288 -15.34 -5.71 1.10
C ASN A 288 -15.99 -6.16 2.41
N ILE A 289 -15.28 -6.95 3.23
CA ILE A 289 -15.78 -7.53 4.47
C ILE A 289 -15.20 -6.76 5.65
N LYS A 290 -16.06 -6.49 6.62
CA LYS A 290 -15.68 -5.90 7.91
C LYS A 290 -16.06 -6.86 9.01
N LEU A 291 -15.07 -7.29 9.78
CA LEU A 291 -15.26 -8.15 10.94
C LEU A 291 -14.95 -7.35 12.20
N TYR A 292 -15.58 -7.74 13.31
CA TYR A 292 -15.49 -7.01 14.57
C TYR A 292 -15.18 -7.96 15.71
N ASP A 293 -14.43 -7.44 16.69
CA ASP A 293 -14.14 -8.09 17.96
C ASP A 293 -13.65 -9.54 17.76
N GLU A 294 -14.30 -10.55 18.34
CA GLU A 294 -13.87 -11.95 18.23
C GLU A 294 -13.77 -12.45 16.78
N ASP A 295 -14.67 -12.04 15.88
CA ASP A 295 -14.60 -12.45 14.47
C ASP A 295 -13.37 -11.87 13.78
N ALA A 296 -13.00 -10.63 14.12
CA ALA A 296 -11.79 -10.00 13.60
C ALA A 296 -10.53 -10.72 14.08
N ILE A 297 -10.46 -11.05 15.37
CA ILE A 297 -9.31 -11.73 15.98
C ILE A 297 -9.20 -13.19 15.50
N ASN A 298 -10.31 -13.90 15.35
CA ASN A 298 -10.31 -15.26 14.82
C ASN A 298 -9.87 -15.30 13.35
N MET A 299 -10.30 -14.32 12.55
CA MET A 299 -9.90 -14.23 11.15
C MET A 299 -8.41 -13.86 11.01
N ILE A 300 -7.92 -12.88 11.78
CA ILE A 300 -6.56 -12.36 11.61
C ILE A 300 -5.48 -13.43 11.87
N ASN A 301 -5.75 -14.36 12.80
CA ASN A 301 -4.85 -15.47 13.11
C ASN A 301 -4.62 -16.44 11.93
N ASN A 302 -5.50 -16.41 10.90
CA ASN A 302 -5.35 -17.23 9.70
C ASN A 302 -4.46 -16.57 8.64
N PHE A 303 -4.14 -15.28 8.77
CA PHE A 303 -3.29 -14.59 7.82
C PHE A 303 -1.81 -14.81 8.10
N ASN A 304 -1.05 -15.01 7.01
CA ASN A 304 0.39 -15.22 7.03
C ASN A 304 1.03 -14.35 5.96
N GLY A 305 2.15 -13.70 6.27
CA GLY A 305 2.86 -12.80 5.36
C GLY A 305 3.69 -11.77 6.13
N LEU A 306 4.46 -10.95 5.42
CA LEU A 306 5.21 -9.85 6.02
C LEU A 306 4.24 -8.78 6.53
N ILE A 307 4.04 -8.75 7.84
CA ILE A 307 3.06 -7.91 8.54
C ILE A 307 3.81 -6.86 9.36
N ASN A 308 3.35 -5.62 9.24
CA ASN A 308 3.78 -4.53 10.10
C ASN A 308 2.72 -4.32 11.18
N ILE A 309 3.17 -4.22 12.44
CA ILE A 309 2.33 -3.95 13.60
C ILE A 309 2.87 -2.71 14.30
N TYR A 310 1.98 -1.78 14.61
CA TYR A 310 2.27 -0.52 15.28
C TYR A 310 1.49 -0.43 16.57
N TYR A 311 2.16 0.02 17.63
CA TYR A 311 1.58 0.26 18.94
C TYR A 311 1.53 1.76 19.17
N LEU A 312 0.31 2.30 19.22
CA LEU A 312 0.08 3.73 19.33
C LEU A 312 -0.43 4.07 20.73
N LYS A 313 0.11 5.16 21.28
CA LYS A 313 -0.22 5.74 22.58
C LYS A 313 -0.75 7.16 22.42
N HIS A 314 -1.49 7.60 23.44
CA HIS A 314 -1.81 8.99 23.67
C HIS A 314 -0.65 9.67 24.41
#